data_AF-A0A257HYP4-F1
#
_entry.id   AF-A0A257HYP4-F1
#
_cell.length_a   1.000
_cell.length_b   1.000
_cell.length_c   1.000
_cell.angle_alpha   90.00
_cell.angle_beta   90.00
_cell.angle_gamma   90.00
#
_symmetry.space_group_name_H-M   'P 1'
#
loop_
_entity.id
_entity.type
_entity.pdbx_description
1 polymer ?
#
loop_
_entity_poly.entity_id
_entity_poly.type
_entity_poly.pdbx_seq_one_letter_code
_entity_poly.pdbx_strand_id
1 'polypeptide(L)'
;MLQKTIPNPNNMSKLFTTIFLLVALLGNAQPPAGPRPPKPEEQLKMATEKINKELKLNPSQQQKVKAAYGDFFNEMDKMHQKNHKPQDGPPPPPTEAEKAARKKLAATRDAKIKTALTADQFKQYQALEKTMHPPRREGPPPGKPQ
;
A
#
# COMPACT_ATOMS: atom_id res chain seq x y z
N MET A 1 -24.83 -14.68 71.46
CA MET A 1 -26.28 -14.42 71.49
C MET A 1 -26.54 -12.98 71.05
N LEU A 2 -27.59 -12.78 70.24
CA LEU A 2 -28.27 -11.53 69.85
C LEU A 2 -27.67 -10.59 68.78
N GLN A 3 -28.41 -10.56 67.66
CA GLN A 3 -28.42 -9.66 66.51
C GLN A 3 -28.87 -8.22 66.83
N LYS A 4 -28.58 -7.30 65.87
CA LYS A 4 -29.37 -6.16 65.31
C LYS A 4 -28.49 -4.91 65.21
N THR A 5 -28.47 -4.06 64.18
CA THR A 5 -29.34 -3.77 63.03
C THR A 5 -28.56 -2.82 62.10
N ILE A 6 -28.74 -2.91 60.78
CA ILE A 6 -28.34 -1.86 59.82
C ILE A 6 -29.46 -0.81 59.77
N PRO A 7 -29.15 0.51 59.63
CA PRO A 7 -29.69 1.26 58.50
C PRO A 7 -28.69 2.17 57.76
N ASN A 8 -28.75 2.07 56.42
CA ASN A 8 -28.31 2.99 55.33
C ASN A 8 -28.90 4.43 55.52
N PRO A 9 -28.62 5.49 54.73
CA PRO A 9 -27.72 5.65 53.58
C PRO A 9 -26.81 6.91 53.63
N ASN A 10 -25.69 6.88 52.90
CA ASN A 10 -24.75 7.99 52.81
C ASN A 10 -25.37 9.24 52.14
N ASN A 11 -25.58 10.26 52.96
CA ASN A 11 -25.97 11.60 52.58
C ASN A 11 -24.73 12.45 52.26
N MET A 12 -24.71 12.97 51.03
CA MET A 12 -24.38 14.38 50.72
C MET A 12 -23.10 15.05 51.24
N SER A 13 -22.19 15.23 50.27
CA SER A 13 -21.75 16.53 49.75
C SER A 13 -20.47 17.20 50.29
N LYS A 14 -19.77 17.75 49.28
CA LYS A 14 -18.80 18.86 49.30
C LYS A 14 -17.36 18.48 49.63
N LEU A 15 -16.54 18.43 48.58
CA LEU A 15 -15.45 19.38 48.30
C LEU A 15 -14.41 18.70 47.43
N PHE A 16 -14.47 18.86 46.10
CA PHE A 16 -13.24 18.82 45.31
C PHE A 16 -13.32 19.86 44.18
N THR A 17 -12.66 20.96 44.50
CA THR A 17 -12.37 22.13 43.67
C THR A 17 -11.61 21.75 42.40
N THR A 18 -12.08 22.34 41.30
CA THR A 18 -11.52 22.42 39.95
C THR A 18 -10.01 22.64 39.86
N ILE A 19 -9.31 21.83 39.05
CA ILE A 19 -8.24 22.27 38.13
C ILE A 19 -8.34 21.46 36.83
N PHE A 20 -8.98 22.04 35.80
CA PHE A 20 -8.93 21.57 34.42
C PHE A 20 -7.82 22.37 33.73
N LEU A 21 -6.58 21.89 33.78
CA LEU A 21 -5.44 22.55 33.14
C LEU A 21 -4.93 21.69 31.97
N LEU A 22 -5.23 22.18 30.77
CA LEU A 22 -4.49 22.04 29.50
C LEU A 22 -3.70 20.72 29.29
N VAL A 23 -4.32 19.78 28.58
CA VAL A 23 -3.58 18.82 27.73
C VAL A 23 -4.02 19.05 26.29
N ALA A 24 -3.63 20.20 25.74
CA ALA A 24 -3.74 20.53 24.32
C ALA A 24 -2.35 20.50 23.69
N LEU A 25 -1.68 19.35 23.72
CA LEU A 25 -0.46 19.07 22.96
C LEU A 25 -0.44 17.61 22.48
N LEU A 26 -1.57 17.12 21.95
CA LEU A 26 -1.51 15.99 21.01
C LEU A 26 -1.29 16.59 19.62
N GLY A 27 -0.05 17.02 19.38
CA GLY A 27 0.40 17.34 18.04
C GLY A 27 0.12 16.15 17.13
N ASN A 28 -0.45 16.43 15.96
CA ASN A 28 -0.59 15.48 14.86
C ASN A 28 0.79 15.02 14.40
N ALA A 29 1.45 14.12 15.15
CA ALA A 29 2.60 13.39 14.67
C ALA A 29 2.07 12.47 13.57
N GLN A 30 2.19 12.92 12.31
CA GLN A 30 2.00 12.05 11.16
C GLN A 30 2.84 10.79 11.41
N PRO A 31 2.27 9.57 11.30
CA PRO A 31 3.04 8.36 11.50
C PRO A 31 4.29 8.43 10.61
N PRO A 32 5.47 8.04 11.12
CA PRO A 32 6.72 8.13 10.38
C PRO A 32 6.52 7.57 8.98
N ALA A 33 6.96 8.34 7.98
CA ALA A 33 6.81 8.01 6.57
C ALA A 33 7.03 6.51 6.37
N GLY A 34 5.97 5.81 5.96
CA GLY A 34 6.00 4.36 5.82
C GLY A 34 7.14 3.90 4.89
N PRO A 35 7.48 2.60 4.89
CA PRO A 35 8.59 2.07 4.11
C PRO A 35 8.56 2.64 2.68
N ARG A 36 9.68 3.26 2.28
CA ARG A 36 9.80 3.78 0.91
C ARG A 36 9.57 2.63 -0.06
N PRO A 37 8.93 2.88 -1.22
CA PRO A 37 8.84 1.88 -2.25
C PRO A 37 10.25 1.35 -2.57
N PRO A 38 10.43 0.03 -2.79
CA PRO A 38 11.71 -0.53 -3.19
C PRO A 38 12.18 0.09 -4.51
N LYS A 39 13.49 0.10 -4.77
CA LYS A 39 14.04 0.67 -6.01
C LYS A 39 13.57 -0.13 -7.25
N PRO A 40 13.53 0.45 -8.46
CA PRO A 40 13.10 -0.26 -9.68
C PRO A 40 13.82 -1.59 -9.92
N GLU A 41 15.13 -1.65 -9.66
CA GLU A 41 15.92 -2.88 -9.80
C GLU A 41 15.51 -3.98 -8.81
N GLU A 42 15.21 -3.58 -7.57
CA GLU A 42 14.74 -4.49 -6.53
C GLU A 42 13.32 -4.99 -6.84
N GLN A 43 12.44 -4.09 -7.32
CA GLN A 43 11.12 -4.46 -7.83
C GLN A 43 11.20 -5.47 -8.98
N LEU A 44 12.12 -5.24 -9.93
CA LEU A 44 12.36 -6.16 -11.04
C LEU A 44 12.81 -7.54 -10.54
N LYS A 45 13.76 -7.57 -9.61
CA LYS A 45 14.27 -8.81 -9.03
C LYS A 45 13.13 -9.58 -8.34
N MET A 46 12.39 -8.94 -7.45
CA MET A 46 11.28 -9.59 -6.73
C MET A 46 10.20 -10.13 -7.68
N ALA A 47 9.80 -9.34 -8.68
CA ALA A 47 8.77 -9.75 -9.64
C ALA A 47 9.25 -10.95 -10.48
N THR A 48 10.46 -10.89 -11.02
CA THR A 48 11.00 -11.95 -11.87
C THR A 48 11.28 -13.23 -11.09
N GLU A 49 11.79 -13.15 -9.86
CA GLU A 49 11.97 -14.31 -8.98
C GLU A 49 10.64 -15.00 -8.67
N LYS A 50 9.61 -14.24 -8.31
CA LYS A 50 8.26 -14.78 -8.05
C LYS A 50 7.67 -15.45 -9.29
N ILE A 51 7.75 -14.80 -10.46
CA ILE A 51 7.23 -15.38 -11.72
C ILE A 51 7.99 -16.65 -12.09
N ASN A 52 9.32 -16.64 -11.99
CA ASN A 52 10.14 -17.79 -12.36
C ASN A 52 9.85 -19.00 -11.46
N LYS A 53 9.67 -18.76 -10.15
CA LYS A 53 9.35 -19.80 -9.17
C LYS A 53 8.00 -20.47 -9.45
N GLU A 54 6.97 -19.67 -9.73
CA GLU A 54 5.60 -20.17 -9.89
C GLU A 54 5.36 -20.79 -11.27
N LEU A 55 5.92 -20.21 -12.34
CA LEU A 55 5.65 -20.65 -13.72
C LEU A 55 6.70 -21.61 -14.28
N LYS A 56 7.79 -21.87 -13.55
CA LYS A 56 8.90 -22.75 -13.95
C LYS A 56 9.40 -22.44 -15.37
N LEU A 57 9.66 -21.16 -15.62
CA LEU A 57 10.06 -20.66 -16.95
C LEU A 57 11.42 -21.21 -17.38
N ASN A 58 11.59 -21.49 -18.68
CA ASN A 58 12.90 -21.83 -19.24
C ASN A 58 13.79 -20.57 -19.39
N PRO A 59 15.12 -20.70 -19.58
CA PRO A 59 16.02 -19.56 -19.60
C PRO A 59 15.67 -18.47 -20.64
N SER A 60 15.20 -18.86 -21.83
CA SER A 60 14.77 -17.90 -22.86
C SER A 60 13.53 -17.12 -22.43
N GLN A 61 12.56 -17.81 -21.81
CA GLN A 61 11.35 -17.19 -21.27
C GLN A 61 11.68 -16.24 -20.11
N GLN A 62 12.56 -16.66 -19.20
CA GLN A 62 13.01 -15.83 -18.08
C GLN A 62 13.63 -14.50 -18.55
N GLN A 63 14.49 -14.55 -19.58
CA GLN A 63 15.10 -13.35 -20.16
C GLN A 63 14.05 -12.41 -20.76
N LYS A 64 13.08 -12.94 -21.52
CA LYS A 64 12.01 -12.14 -22.12
C LYS A 64 11.08 -11.51 -21.06
N VAL A 65 10.73 -12.26 -20.02
CA VAL A 65 9.93 -11.74 -18.90
C VAL A 65 10.69 -10.66 -18.14
N LYS A 66 11.98 -10.88 -17.86
CA LYS A 66 12.84 -9.87 -17.21
C LYS A 66 12.94 -8.59 -18.04
N ALA A 67 13.11 -8.71 -19.36
CA ALA A 67 13.12 -7.55 -20.26
C ALA A 67 11.79 -6.81 -20.24
N ALA A 68 10.66 -7.51 -20.34
CA ALA A 68 9.32 -6.89 -20.31
C ALA A 68 9.04 -6.13 -19.01
N TYR A 69 9.40 -6.70 -17.86
CA TYR A 69 9.26 -6.02 -16.57
C TYR A 69 10.29 -4.89 -16.39
N GLY A 70 11.51 -5.04 -16.90
CA GLY A 70 12.52 -3.98 -16.88
C GLY A 70 12.04 -2.73 -17.62
N ASP A 71 11.52 -2.90 -18.83
CA ASP A 71 10.90 -1.83 -19.60
C ASP A 71 9.74 -1.18 -18.84
N PHE A 72 8.86 -1.99 -18.25
CA PHE A 72 7.71 -1.51 -17.47
C PHE A 72 8.15 -0.65 -16.29
N PHE A 73 9.08 -1.13 -15.45
CA PHE A 73 9.53 -0.40 -14.27
C PHE A 73 10.30 0.87 -14.63
N ASN A 74 11.11 0.84 -15.70
CA ASN A 74 11.82 2.03 -16.17
C ASN A 74 10.85 3.11 -16.66
N GLU A 75 9.83 2.75 -17.44
CA GLU A 75 8.82 3.71 -17.91
C GLU A 75 7.93 4.22 -16.78
N MET A 76 7.62 3.36 -15.80
CA MET A 76 6.94 3.76 -14.57
C MET A 76 7.75 4.78 -13.77
N ASP A 77 9.04 4.55 -13.57
CA ASP A 77 9.93 5.47 -12.85
C ASP A 77 10.04 6.84 -13.57
N LYS A 78 10.22 6.84 -14.90
CA LYS A 78 10.20 8.07 -15.71
C LYS A 78 8.87 8.83 -15.57
N MET A 79 7.75 8.12 -15.63
CA MET A 79 6.41 8.72 -15.46
C MET A 79 6.28 9.32 -14.06
N HIS A 80 6.75 8.63 -13.02
CA HIS A 80 6.73 9.14 -11.65
C HIS A 80 7.58 10.40 -11.49
N GLN A 81 8.82 10.40 -11.98
CA GLN A 81 9.72 11.56 -11.94
C GLN A 81 9.17 12.76 -12.72
N LYS A 82 8.49 12.52 -13.84
CA LYS A 82 7.87 13.58 -14.65
C LYS A 82 6.68 14.23 -13.93
N ASN A 83 5.86 13.43 -13.26
CA ASN A 83 4.58 13.89 -12.73
C ASN A 83 4.63 14.30 -11.25
N HIS A 84 5.59 13.79 -10.49
CA HIS A 84 5.73 14.06 -9.07
C HIS A 84 7.06 14.77 -8.84
N LYS A 85 6.99 16.03 -8.42
CA LYS A 85 8.16 16.70 -7.87
C LYS A 85 8.49 16.08 -6.50
N PRO A 86 9.76 16.07 -6.08
CA PRO A 86 10.11 15.80 -4.70
C PRO A 86 9.29 16.73 -3.81
N GLN A 87 8.44 16.17 -2.96
CA GLN A 87 7.64 16.91 -2.00
C GLN A 87 7.77 16.24 -0.64
N ASP A 88 7.66 17.04 0.41
CA ASP A 88 7.55 16.53 1.76
C ASP A 88 6.14 15.98 1.98
N GLY A 89 6.05 14.79 2.60
CA GLY A 89 4.80 14.09 2.86
C GLY A 89 4.40 13.05 1.80
N PRO A 90 3.27 12.35 2.00
CA PRO A 90 2.81 11.30 1.09
C PRO A 90 2.48 11.87 -0.29
N PRO A 91 2.79 11.14 -1.39
CA PRO A 91 2.45 11.57 -2.74
C PRO A 91 0.92 11.72 -2.88
N PRO A 92 0.43 12.69 -3.69
CA PRO A 92 -0.99 12.80 -3.98
C PRO A 92 -1.52 11.52 -4.62
N PRO A 93 -2.82 11.24 -4.49
CA PRO A 93 -3.42 10.13 -5.22
C PRO A 93 -3.24 10.36 -6.74
N PRO A 94 -2.98 9.29 -7.51
CA PRO A 94 -2.73 9.42 -8.93
C PRO A 94 -3.97 9.89 -9.68
N THR A 95 -3.79 10.78 -10.64
CA THR A 95 -4.84 11.31 -11.53
C THR A 95 -5.40 10.22 -12.44
N GLU A 96 -6.57 10.46 -13.06
CA GLU A 96 -7.15 9.54 -14.05
C GLU A 96 -6.24 9.34 -15.27
N ALA A 97 -5.56 10.40 -15.73
CA ALA A 97 -4.59 10.32 -16.81
C ALA A 97 -3.42 9.40 -16.45
N GLU A 98 -2.92 9.49 -15.21
CA GLU A 98 -1.85 8.61 -14.73
C GLU A 98 -2.33 7.16 -14.56
N LYS A 99 -3.54 6.94 -14.04
CA LYS A 99 -4.13 5.61 -13.98
C LYS A 99 -4.24 4.98 -15.37
N ALA A 100 -4.67 5.74 -16.37
CA ALA A 100 -4.76 5.29 -17.75
C ALA A 100 -3.37 5.00 -18.34
N ALA A 101 -2.39 5.87 -18.11
CA ALA A 101 -1.00 5.66 -18.53
C ALA A 101 -0.41 4.38 -17.92
N ARG A 102 -0.58 4.15 -16.61
CA ARG A 102 -0.14 2.92 -15.93
C ARG A 102 -0.79 1.68 -16.52
N LYS A 103 -2.11 1.71 -16.78
CA LYS A 103 -2.82 0.60 -17.43
C LYS A 103 -2.26 0.31 -18.82
N LYS A 104 -1.92 1.33 -19.60
CA LYS A 104 -1.30 1.17 -20.92
C LYS A 104 0.10 0.55 -20.85
N LEU A 105 0.91 0.95 -19.88
CA LEU A 105 2.22 0.34 -19.63
C LEU A 105 2.08 -1.12 -19.21
N ALA A 106 1.13 -1.44 -18.32
CA ALA A 106 0.84 -2.82 -17.93
C ALA A 106 0.37 -3.67 -19.12
N ALA A 107 -0.53 -3.16 -19.95
CA ALA A 107 -0.99 -3.85 -21.15
C ALA A 107 0.16 -4.13 -22.15
N THR A 108 1.08 -3.17 -22.32
CA THR A 108 2.27 -3.35 -23.16
C THR A 108 3.18 -4.46 -22.62
N ARG A 109 3.41 -4.48 -21.30
CA ARG A 109 4.16 -5.54 -20.61
C ARG A 109 3.50 -6.90 -20.83
N ASP A 110 2.20 -7.00 -20.62
CA ASP A 110 1.44 -8.25 -20.72
C ASP A 110 1.43 -8.79 -22.15
N ALA A 111 1.35 -7.91 -23.14
CA ALA A 111 1.49 -8.28 -24.55
C ALA A 111 2.86 -8.89 -24.84
N LYS A 112 3.96 -8.26 -24.37
CA LYS A 112 5.31 -8.82 -24.49
C LYS A 112 5.41 -10.19 -23.82
N ILE A 113 4.87 -10.34 -22.61
CA ILE A 113 4.89 -11.60 -21.87
C ILE A 113 4.06 -12.68 -22.57
N LYS A 114 2.89 -12.35 -23.13
CA LYS A 114 2.06 -13.29 -23.89
C LYS A 114 2.80 -13.89 -25.09
N THR A 115 3.66 -13.11 -25.75
CA THR A 115 4.50 -13.62 -26.86
C THR A 115 5.66 -14.50 -26.40
N ALA A 116 6.05 -14.42 -25.12
CA ALA A 116 7.16 -15.16 -24.56
C ALA A 116 6.74 -16.49 -23.93
N LEU A 117 5.52 -16.57 -23.41
CA LEU A 117 5.01 -17.70 -22.65
C LEU A 117 4.10 -18.59 -23.49
N THR A 118 3.94 -19.86 -23.09
CA THR A 118 2.87 -20.71 -23.62
C THR A 118 1.50 -20.23 -23.14
N ALA A 119 0.42 -20.69 -23.77
CA ALA A 119 -0.93 -20.31 -23.39
C ALA A 119 -1.24 -20.63 -21.91
N ASP A 120 -0.80 -21.79 -21.42
CA ASP A 120 -1.04 -22.20 -20.04
C ASP A 120 -0.20 -21.41 -19.03
N GLN A 121 1.08 -21.18 -19.34
CA GLN A 121 1.94 -20.31 -18.54
C GLN A 121 1.38 -18.88 -18.49
N PHE A 122 0.83 -18.38 -19.60
CA PHE A 122 0.23 -17.04 -19.63
C PHE A 122 -1.05 -16.94 -18.78
N LYS A 123 -1.86 -17.99 -18.72
CA LYS A 123 -3.02 -18.03 -17.81
C LYS A 123 -2.57 -17.99 -16.33
N GLN A 124 -1.55 -18.77 -15.98
CA GLN A 124 -0.97 -18.75 -14.63
C GLN A 124 -0.36 -17.37 -14.31
N TYR A 125 0.33 -16.77 -15.27
CA TYR A 125 0.87 -15.42 -15.16
C TYR A 125 -0.22 -14.40 -14.79
N GLN A 126 -1.36 -14.39 -15.49
CA GLN A 126 -2.44 -13.44 -15.22
C GLN A 126 -3.03 -13.59 -13.82
N ALA A 127 -3.10 -14.82 -13.30
CA ALA A 127 -3.53 -15.07 -11.93
C ALA A 127 -2.48 -14.54 -10.93
N LEU A 128 -1.21 -14.82 -11.19
CA LEU A 128 -0.10 -14.40 -10.34
C LEU A 128 0.05 -12.87 -10.29
N GLU A 129 -0.10 -12.20 -11.43
CA GLU A 129 0.06 -10.74 -11.56
C GLU A 129 -0.87 -9.97 -10.62
N LYS A 130 -2.12 -10.41 -10.49
CA LYS A 130 -3.10 -9.83 -9.58
C LYS A 130 -2.66 -9.93 -8.10
N THR A 131 -1.87 -10.94 -7.75
CA THR A 131 -1.31 -11.11 -6.39
C THR A 131 -0.04 -10.28 -6.15
N MET A 132 0.58 -9.76 -7.21
CA MET A 132 1.78 -8.94 -7.13
C MET A 132 1.47 -7.45 -7.00
N HIS A 133 0.24 -7.04 -7.32
CA HIS A 133 -0.19 -5.69 -7.02
C HIS A 133 -0.30 -5.48 -5.50
N PRO A 134 0.22 -4.36 -4.98
CA PRO A 134 -0.01 -4.03 -3.58
C PRO A 134 -1.52 -3.98 -3.34
N PRO A 135 -2.00 -4.50 -2.19
CA PRO A 135 -3.41 -4.40 -1.85
C PRO A 135 -3.82 -2.93 -1.99
N ARG A 136 -4.98 -2.68 -2.61
CA ARG A 136 -5.56 -1.34 -2.59
C ARG A 136 -5.60 -0.95 -1.12
N ARG A 137 -4.77 0.02 -0.72
CA ARG A 137 -4.98 0.72 0.55
C ARG A 137 -6.36 1.35 0.39
N GLU A 138 -7.36 0.74 0.99
CA GLU A 138 -8.60 1.44 1.32
C GLU A 138 -8.14 2.58 2.22
N GLY A 139 -8.03 3.78 1.63
CA GLY A 139 -7.71 4.97 2.40
C GLY A 139 -8.81 5.19 3.43
N PRO A 140 -8.53 5.95 4.52
CA PRO A 140 -9.60 6.39 5.40
C PRO A 140 -10.68 7.09 4.56
N PRO A 141 -11.98 6.87 4.83
CA PRO A 141 -13.05 7.48 4.05
C PRO A 141 -12.91 9.00 4.04
N PRO A 142 -13.16 9.67 2.89
CA PRO A 142 -13.01 11.11 2.79
C PRO A 142 -14.07 11.79 3.66
N GLY A 143 -13.63 12.62 4.60
CA GLY A 143 -14.48 13.58 5.30
C GLY A 143 -15.24 13.03 6.51
N LYS A 144 -14.57 12.97 7.66
CA LYS A 144 -15.24 13.40 8.90
C LYS A 144 -14.53 14.66 9.38
N PRO A 145 -15.18 15.84 9.34
CA PRO A 145 -14.67 17.01 10.03
C PRO A 145 -14.59 16.71 11.54
N GLN A 146 -13.46 17.04 12.16
CA GLN A 146 -13.30 17.13 13.61
C GLN A 146 -13.66 18.54 14.07
#